data_AF-A0A1F3EWB5-F1
#
_entry.id   AF-A0A1F3EWB5-F1
#
_cell.length_a   1.000
_cell.length_b   1.000
_cell.length_c   1.000
_cell.angle_alpha   90.00
_cell.angle_beta   90.00
_cell.angle_gamma   90.00
#
_symmetry.space_group_name_H-M   'P 1'
#
loop_
_entity.id
_entity.type
_entity.pdbx_description
1 polymer ?
#
loop_
_entity_poly.entity_id
_entity_poly.type
_entity_poly.pdbx_seq_one_letter_code
_entity_poly.pdbx_strand_id
1 'polypeptide(L)' 'MIVLLDIKDSKADFFMELMKNFSFVKTKPFNQEKEKFLNSISEAVEEVKLHKQGKIKLKSARELLDEL' A
#
# COMPACT_ATOMS: atom_id res chain seq x y z
N MET A 1 9.05 -10.48 -17.75
CA MET A 1 8.69 -11.40 -16.65
C MET A 1 8.72 -10.62 -15.36
N ILE A 2 7.71 -10.77 -14.49
CA ILE A 2 7.66 -10.13 -13.18
C ILE A 2 7.94 -11.21 -12.13
N VAL A 3 8.84 -10.93 -11.20
CA VAL A 3 9.25 -11.85 -10.14
C VAL A 3 9.11 -11.13 -8.81
N LEU A 4 8.51 -11.79 -7.82
CA LEU A 4 8.40 -11.31 -6.45
C LEU A 4 9.52 -11.95 -5.62
N LEU A 5 10.21 -11.13 -4.84
CA LEU A 5 11.31 -11.54 -3.99
C LEU A 5 10.99 -11.10 -2.55
N ASP A 6 11.00 -12.07 -1.64
CA ASP A 6 10.92 -11.81 -0.20
C ASP A 6 12.35 -11.64 0.33
N ILE A 7 12.67 -10.43 0.77
CA ILE A 7 14.02 -10.03 1.18
C ILE A 7 13.93 -9.51 2.61
N LYS A 8 14.82 -9.99 3.48
CA LYS A 8 14.94 -9.47 4.84
C LYS A 8 15.25 -7.97 4.80
N ASP A 9 14.51 -7.17 5.59
CA ASP A 9 14.67 -5.71 5.64
C ASP A 9 16.12 -5.25 5.84
N SER A 10 16.88 -5.93 6.72
CA SER A 10 18.29 -5.62 6.98
C SER A 10 19.23 -5.79 5.77
N LYS A 11 18.74 -6.39 4.68
CA LYS A 11 19.46 -6.61 3.42
C LYS A 11 18.79 -5.89 2.24
N ALA A 12 17.65 -5.24 2.44
CA ALA A 12 16.89 -4.60 1.37
C ALA A 12 17.69 -3.50 0.68
N ASP A 13 18.31 -2.60 1.46
CA ASP A 13 19.10 -1.48 0.91
C ASP A 13 20.28 -1.98 0.06
N PHE A 14 21.03 -2.95 0.58
CA PHE A 14 22.12 -3.60 -0.14
C PHE A 14 21.64 -4.26 -1.43
N PHE A 15 20.54 -5.00 -1.39
CA PHE A 15 19.99 -5.64 -2.58
C PHE A 15 19.56 -4.61 -3.63
N MET A 16 18.94 -3.50 -3.21
CA MET A 16 18.53 -2.42 -4.10
C MET A 16 19.74 -1.75 -4.76
N GLU A 17 20.84 -1.55 -4.04
CA GLU A 17 22.09 -1.03 -4.61
C GLU A 17 22.68 -1.97 -5.66
N LEU A 18 22.68 -3.28 -5.42
CA LEU A 18 23.10 -4.26 -6.43
C LEU A 18 22.22 -4.18 -7.68
N MET A 19 20.91 -4.05 -7.51
CA MET A 19 19.96 -4.00 -8.62
C MET A 19 20.13 -2.75 -9.50
N LYS A 20 20.55 -1.62 -8.93
CA LYS A 20 20.84 -0.39 -9.70
C LYS A 20 21.94 -0.59 -10.76
N ASN A 21 22.83 -1.56 -10.57
CA ASN A 21 23.88 -1.87 -11.55
C ASN A 21 23.36 -2.62 -12.79
N PHE A 22 22.14 -3.17 -12.73
CA PHE A 22 21.53 -3.87 -13.85
C PHE A 22 20.53 -2.96 -14.56
N SER A 23 20.95 -2.30 -15.65
CA SER A 23 20.14 -1.35 -16.43
C SER A 23 18.86 -1.93 -17.04
N PHE A 24 18.78 -3.26 -17.15
CA PHE A 24 17.62 -3.99 -17.65
C PHE A 24 16.61 -4.37 -16.56
N VAL A 25 16.91 -4.08 -15.28
CA VAL A 25 16.04 -4.40 -14.14
C VAL A 25 15.35 -3.13 -13.64
N LYS A 26 14.02 -3.20 -13.51
CA LYS A 26 13.22 -2.16 -12.86
C LYS A 26 12.88 -2.62 -11.46
N THR A 27 13.39 -1.92 -10.45
CA THR A 27 13.09 -2.19 -9.04
C THR A 27 12.04 -1.23 -8.52
N LYS A 28 11.06 -1.76 -7.79
CA LYS A 28 10.14 -0.97 -6.96
C LYS A 28 10.09 -1.60 -5.58
N PRO A 29 10.29 -0.84 -4.49
CA PRO A 29 10.09 -1.36 -3.16
C PRO A 29 8.61 -1.74 -3.00
N PHE A 30 8.38 -2.99 -2.61
CA PHE A 30 7.04 -3.46 -2.28
C PHE A 30 6.84 -3.26 -0.78
N ASN A 31 6.03 -2.27 -0.42
CA ASN A 31 5.71 -1.99 0.98
C ASN A 31 4.24 -2.37 1.22
N GLN A 32 4.04 -3.49 1.90
CA GLN A 32 2.71 -4.01 2.24
C GLN A 32 1.91 -3.05 3.13
N GLU A 33 2.55 -2.29 4.02
CA GLU A 33 1.87 -1.28 4.84
C GLU A 33 1.38 -0.12 3.98
N LYS A 34 2.18 0.35 3.01
CA LYS A 34 1.72 1.39 2.06
C LYS A 34 0.58 0.89 1.19
N GLU A 35 0.60 -0.37 0.78
CA GLU A 35 -0.48 -0.94 -0.02
C GLU A 35 -1.77 -1.08 0.80
N LYS A 36 -1.68 -1.56 2.04
CA LYS A 36 -2.81 -1.58 2.99
C LYS A 36 -3.35 -0.18 3.27
N PHE A 37 -2.47 0.80 3.47
CA PHE A 37 -2.84 2.20 3.71
C PHE A 37 -3.53 2.85 2.49
N LEU A 38 -3.06 2.57 1.28
CA LEU A 38 -3.71 3.06 0.06
C LEU A 38 -5.06 2.39 -0.19
N ASN A 39 -5.17 1.10 0.13
CA ASN A 39 -6.42 0.35 0.03
C ASN A 39 -7.46 0.86 1.04
N SER A 40 -7.07 1.07 2.30
CA SER A 40 -7.98 1.60 3.33
C SER A 40 -8.45 3.02 3.03
N ILE A 41 -7.58 3.89 2.48
CA ILE A 41 -7.99 5.22 2.00
C ILE A 41 -8.98 5.11 0.83
N SER A 42 -8.72 4.21 -0.12
CA SER A 42 -9.59 4.02 -1.28
C SER A 42 -10.99 3.51 -0.86
N GLU A 43 -11.03 2.59 0.10
CA GLU A 43 -12.27 2.09 0.70
C GLU A 43 -13.04 3.21 1.42
N ALA A 44 -12.36 4.01 2.24
CA ALA A 44 -12.99 5.14 2.93
C ALA A 44 -13.58 6.17 1.95
N VAL A 45 -12.94 6.43 0.81
CA VAL A 45 -13.46 7.32 -0.23
C VAL A 45 -14.74 6.77 -0.86
N GLU A 46 -14.79 5.46 -1.14
CA GLU A 46 -15.99 4.83 -1.70
C GLU A 46 -17.13 4.77 -0.67
N GLU A 47 -16.83 4.57 0.62
CA GLU A 47 -17.83 4.65 1.70
C GLU A 47 -18.45 6.06 1.79
N VAL A 48 -17.63 7.13 1.71
CA VAL A 48 -18.13 8.51 1.72
C VAL A 48 -19.06 8.77 0.52
N LYS A 49 -18.72 8.23 -0.65
CA LYS A 49 -19.55 8.33 -1.85
C LYS A 49 -20.87 7.57 -1.71
N LEU A 50 -20.86 6.38 -1.11
CA LEU A 50 -22.08 5.59 -0.85
C LEU A 50 -22.96 6.22 0.23
N HIS A 51 -22.37 6.87 1.24
CA HIS A 51 -23.11 7.63 2.25
C HIS A 51 -23.79 8.86 1.67
N LYS A 52 -23.11 9.59 0.78
CA LYS A 52 -23.72 10.71 0.03
C LYS A 52 -24.89 10.26 -0.85
N GLN A 53 -24.90 9.00 -1.28
CA GLN A 53 -26.02 8.37 -2.00
C GLN A 53 -27.12 7.84 -1.06
N GLY A 54 -26.96 7.96 0.25
CA GLY A 54 -27.93 7.49 1.26
C GLY A 54 -27.95 5.98 1.47
N LYS A 55 -26.97 5.23 0.93
CA LYS A 55 -26.97 3.76 0.94
C LYS A 55 -26.39 3.15 2.22
N ILE A 56 -25.51 3.87 2.91
CA ILE A 56 -24.81 3.39 4.11
C ILE A 56 -24.69 4.51 5.16
N LYS A 57 -24.53 4.14 6.44
CA LYS A 57 -24.10 5.07 7.50
C LYS A 57 -22.57 4.99 7.61
N LEU A 58 -21.90 6.15 7.61
CA LEU A 58 -20.45 6.21 7.80
C LEU A 58 -20.07 5.84 9.24
N LYS A 59 -18.93 5.17 9.36
CA LYS A 59 -18.20 5.07 10.63
C LYS A 59 -17.63 6.43 11.02
N SER A 60 -17.35 6.65 12.29
CA SER A 60 -16.75 7.90 12.76
C SER A 60 -15.29 8.03 12.29
N ALA A 61 -14.80 9.27 12.13
CA ALA A 61 -13.41 9.52 11.75
C ALA A 61 -12.40 8.97 12.77
N ARG A 62 -12.80 8.73 14.03
CA ARG A 62 -11.96 8.07 15.03
C ARG A 62 -11.85 6.57 14.79
N GLU A 63 -12.96 5.90 14.53
CA GLU A 63 -12.98 4.47 14.21
C GLU A 63 -12.18 4.15 12.94
N LEU A 64 -12.20 5.03 11.94
CA LEU A 64 -11.35 4.89 10.74
C LEU A 64 -9.85 5.00 11.02
N LEU A 65 -9.45 5.82 12.01
CA LEU A 65 -8.04 5.99 12.38
C LEU A 65 -7.53 4.86 13.27
N ASP A 66 -8.41 4.26 14.08
CA ASP A 66 -8.08 3.13 14.95
C ASP A 66 -7.93 1.79 14.18
N GLU A 67 -8.40 1.72 12.93
CA GLU A 67 -8.26 0.56 12.01
C GLU A 67 -6.92 0.56 11.22
N LEU A 68 -6.11 1.62 11.33
CA LEU A 68 -4.80 1.80 10.66
C LEU A 68 -3.62 1.38 11.55
#